data_AF-A0A7X3TC57-F1
#
_entry.id   AF-A0A7X3TC57-F1
#
_cell.length_a   1.000
_cell.length_b   1.000
_cell.length_c   1.000
_cell.angle_alpha   90.00
_cell.angle_beta   90.00
_cell.angle_gamma   90.00
#
_symmetry.space_group_name_H-M   'P 1'
#
loop_
_entity.id
_entity.type
_entity.pdbx_description
1 polymer ?
#
loop_
_entity_poly.entity_id
_entity_poly.type
_entity_poly.pdbx_seq_one_letter_code
_entity_poly.pdbx_strand_id
1 'polypeptide(L)'
;MRLFEKCMVLFAMPLIFFTVGCGGENNEETLDSPIAPGNIDRGSGGLSSGDWDDLTQLEKNRKILARAIEDIGVMVRQTCKVWIQHVVLDVTNGYWLPQNDVANSDRWIEDRNNRVFGWGAGFNSSTDITLADPGAIVQIRWVEGYASPVFEENLHTAIILYVTKNHIVFIDSNFDDTPTGDDAYVRIRVTTVSDFHRYVESFTVYYVR
;
A
#
# COMPACT_ATOMS: atom_id res chain seq x y z
N MET A 1 47.60 2.23 -3.63
CA MET A 1 46.77 1.02 -3.85
C MET A 1 46.42 0.46 -2.47
N ARG A 2 45.21 0.72 -1.97
CA ARG A 2 44.73 0.21 -0.67
C ARG A 2 43.41 -0.51 -0.91
N LEU A 3 43.38 -1.79 -0.56
CA LEU A 3 42.22 -2.66 -0.55
C LEU A 3 41.25 -2.21 0.54
N PHE A 4 39.98 -2.00 0.19
CA PHE A 4 38.88 -1.90 1.13
C PHE A 4 38.19 -3.26 1.20
N GLU A 5 38.27 -3.86 2.39
CA GLU A 5 37.51 -5.03 2.83
C GLU A 5 36.31 -4.58 3.69
N LYS A 6 35.24 -5.39 3.68
CA LYS A 6 34.11 -5.51 4.66
C LYS A 6 32.94 -4.54 4.44
N CYS A 7 31.66 -4.92 4.57
CA CYS A 7 31.00 -6.10 5.14
C CYS A 7 29.62 -6.30 4.47
N MET A 8 29.31 -7.51 4.00
CA MET A 8 27.96 -7.92 3.61
C MET A 8 27.25 -8.48 4.85
N VAL A 9 26.20 -7.82 5.33
CA VAL A 9 25.34 -8.36 6.39
C VAL A 9 24.19 -9.11 5.71
N LEU A 10 24.29 -10.44 5.68
CA LEU A 10 23.15 -11.31 5.39
C LEU A 10 22.24 -11.33 6.61
N PHE A 11 21.04 -10.77 6.49
CA PHE A 11 19.94 -11.11 7.41
C PHE A 11 19.23 -12.35 6.88
N ALA A 12 19.39 -13.47 7.59
CA ALA A 12 18.54 -14.64 7.43
C ALA A 12 17.17 -14.32 8.05
N MET A 13 16.16 -14.07 7.21
CA MET A 13 14.76 -14.20 7.61
C MET A 13 14.31 -15.65 7.35
N PRO A 14 13.44 -16.22 8.19
CA PRO A 14 12.88 -17.53 7.93
C PRO A 14 11.96 -17.44 6.69
N LEU A 15 12.42 -18.02 5.58
CA LEU A 15 11.56 -18.36 4.45
C LEU A 15 10.47 -19.31 4.93
N ILE A 16 9.22 -18.87 4.92
CA ILE A 16 8.08 -19.77 4.85
C ILE A 16 8.05 -20.30 3.42
N PHE A 17 8.55 -21.52 3.23
CA PHE A 17 8.45 -22.23 1.96
C PHE A 17 6.99 -22.66 1.74
N PHE A 18 6.32 -22.05 0.78
CA PHE A 18 5.23 -22.73 0.07
C PHE A 18 5.88 -23.59 -1.02
N THR A 19 5.85 -24.90 -0.85
CA THR A 19 6.16 -25.85 -1.92
C THR A 19 5.00 -25.85 -2.92
N VAL A 20 5.16 -25.13 -4.03
CA VAL A 20 4.32 -25.35 -5.22
C VAL A 20 4.98 -26.46 -6.03
N GLY A 21 4.30 -27.59 -6.13
CA GLY A 21 4.74 -28.74 -6.92
C GLY A 21 4.81 -28.38 -8.40
N CYS A 22 5.99 -28.58 -8.99
CA CYS A 22 6.22 -28.46 -10.42
C CYS A 22 5.84 -29.81 -11.06
N GLY A 23 4.68 -29.87 -11.70
CA GLY A 23 4.32 -30.91 -12.66
C GLY A 23 4.23 -30.24 -14.03
N GLY A 24 5.23 -30.47 -14.87
CA GLY A 24 5.23 -30.00 -16.25
C GLY A 24 4.37 -30.87 -17.16
N GLU A 25 3.83 -30.27 -18.21
CA GLU A 25 3.78 -30.83 -19.57
C GLU A 25 3.42 -29.72 -20.57
N ASN A 26 4.07 -29.79 -21.73
CA ASN A 26 4.10 -28.78 -22.77
C ASN A 26 2.80 -28.82 -23.58
N ASN A 27 2.24 -27.66 -23.94
CA ASN A 27 1.42 -27.50 -25.14
C ASN A 27 1.57 -26.07 -25.67
N GLU A 28 2.11 -25.96 -26.89
CA GLU A 28 1.99 -24.77 -27.73
C GLU A 28 0.52 -24.61 -28.09
N GLU A 29 -0.11 -23.51 -27.66
CA GLU A 29 -1.39 -23.08 -28.19
C GLU A 29 -1.37 -21.57 -28.46
N THR A 30 -1.96 -21.24 -29.58
CA THR A 30 -1.88 -19.99 -30.35
C THR A 30 -2.42 -18.77 -29.61
N LEU A 31 -1.76 -17.63 -29.84
CA LEU A 31 -2.21 -16.29 -29.42
C LEU A 31 -3.60 -15.98 -29.99
N ASP A 32 -4.60 -15.99 -29.12
CA ASP A 32 -5.86 -15.28 -29.32
C ASP A 32 -5.99 -14.09 -28.37
N SER A 33 -6.64 -13.06 -28.91
CA SER A 33 -6.88 -11.69 -28.45
C SER A 33 -7.11 -11.43 -26.94
N PRO A 34 -6.85 -10.19 -26.46
CA PRO A 34 -6.99 -9.83 -25.05
C PRO A 34 -8.42 -9.97 -24.54
N ILE A 35 -8.58 -10.81 -23.51
CA ILE A 35 -9.79 -11.00 -22.74
C ILE A 35 -9.95 -9.78 -21.82
N ALA A 36 -11.09 -9.08 -21.94
CA ALA A 36 -11.48 -8.01 -21.02
C ALA A 36 -11.49 -8.51 -19.56
N PRO A 37 -11.15 -7.67 -18.56
CA PRO A 37 -11.11 -8.09 -17.16
C PRO A 37 -12.49 -8.60 -16.72
N GLY A 38 -12.61 -9.92 -16.60
CA GLY A 38 -13.80 -10.60 -16.13
C GLY A 38 -13.97 -10.42 -14.62
N ASN A 39 -15.22 -10.20 -14.21
CA ASN A 39 -15.70 -10.25 -12.84
C ASN A 39 -15.12 -11.47 -12.11
N ILE A 40 -14.20 -11.21 -11.18
CA ILE A 40 -13.83 -12.20 -10.16
C ILE A 40 -14.98 -12.19 -9.15
N ASP A 41 -15.83 -13.21 -9.22
CA ASP A 41 -16.84 -13.49 -8.21
C ASP A 41 -16.12 -13.92 -6.91
N ARG A 42 -15.83 -12.93 -6.05
CA ARG A 42 -15.14 -13.10 -4.78
C ARG A 42 -16.14 -13.61 -3.75
N GLY A 43 -16.00 -14.89 -3.40
CA GLY A 43 -16.85 -15.60 -2.45
C GLY A 43 -17.11 -14.80 -1.18
N SER A 44 -18.39 -14.55 -0.92
CA SER A 44 -18.94 -13.85 0.24
C SER A 44 -18.83 -14.69 1.51
N GLY A 45 -17.62 -14.80 2.05
CA GLY A 45 -17.39 -15.18 3.44
C GLY A 45 -17.92 -14.08 4.35
N GLY A 46 -19.24 -14.04 4.56
CA GLY A 46 -19.94 -13.00 5.31
C GLY A 46 -19.49 -12.91 6.77
N LEU A 47 -18.50 -12.05 7.03
CA LEU A 47 -18.36 -11.41 8.33
C LEU A 47 -19.65 -10.63 8.57
N SER A 48 -20.40 -10.96 9.62
CA SER A 48 -21.61 -10.21 9.98
C SER A 48 -21.24 -8.72 10.06
N SER A 49 -21.79 -7.92 9.15
CA SER A 49 -21.57 -6.48 9.11
C SER A 49 -22.28 -5.87 10.31
N GLY A 50 -21.57 -5.72 11.43
CA GLY A 50 -21.78 -4.53 12.23
C GLY A 50 -21.65 -3.33 11.30
N ASP A 51 -22.52 -2.32 11.48
CA ASP A 51 -22.42 -1.09 10.70
C ASP A 51 -20.99 -0.57 10.81
N TRP A 52 -20.41 -0.04 9.72
CA TRP A 52 -19.03 0.43 9.74
C TRP A 52 -18.81 1.41 10.88
N ASP A 53 -19.80 2.25 11.15
CA ASP A 53 -19.81 3.24 12.24
C ASP A 53 -19.69 2.61 13.64
N ASP A 54 -20.17 1.38 13.85
CA ASP A 54 -20.12 0.69 15.14
C ASP A 54 -18.73 0.09 15.45
N LEU A 55 -17.85 0.00 14.45
CA LEU A 55 -16.53 -0.57 14.61
C LEU A 55 -15.57 0.42 15.27
N THR A 56 -14.75 -0.08 16.19
CA THR A 56 -13.59 0.67 16.71
C THR A 56 -12.57 0.92 15.60
N GLN A 57 -11.73 1.95 15.74
CA GLN A 57 -10.68 2.23 14.74
C GLN A 57 -9.76 1.03 14.50
N LEU A 58 -9.47 0.25 15.55
CA LEU A 58 -8.67 -0.96 15.43
C LEU A 58 -9.35 -2.03 14.56
N GLU A 59 -10.66 -2.22 14.70
CA GLU A 59 -11.42 -3.18 13.89
C GLU A 59 -11.55 -2.71 12.42
N LYS A 60 -11.77 -1.41 12.22
CA LYS A 60 -11.75 -0.76 10.90
C LYS A 60 -10.42 -1.00 10.18
N ASN A 61 -9.32 -0.70 10.86
CA ASN A 61 -7.98 -0.90 10.32
C ASN A 61 -7.69 -2.38 10.04
N ARG A 62 -8.12 -3.30 10.92
CA ARG A 62 -7.98 -4.76 10.68
C ARG A 62 -8.73 -5.22 9.44
N LYS A 63 -9.94 -4.72 9.18
CA LYS A 63 -10.71 -5.04 7.97
C LYS A 63 -10.01 -4.52 6.71
N ILE A 64 -9.55 -3.27 6.70
CA ILE A 64 -8.77 -2.68 5.60
C ILE A 64 -7.52 -3.52 5.33
N LEU A 65 -6.77 -3.85 6.38
CA LEU A 65 -5.54 -4.64 6.26
C LEU A 65 -5.80 -6.05 5.73
N ALA A 66 -6.83 -6.74 6.25
CA ALA A 66 -7.18 -8.07 5.80
C ALA A 66 -7.52 -8.09 4.30
N ARG A 67 -8.31 -7.11 3.83
CA ARG A 67 -8.63 -6.96 2.42
C ARG A 67 -7.40 -6.64 1.57
N ALA A 68 -6.52 -5.74 2.03
CA ALA A 68 -5.28 -5.41 1.31
C ALA A 68 -4.35 -6.61 1.13
N ILE A 69 -4.27 -7.49 2.14
CA ILE A 69 -3.44 -8.71 2.11
C ILE A 69 -3.89 -9.67 1.00
N GLU A 70 -5.18 -9.75 0.71
CA GLU A 70 -5.71 -10.61 -0.36
C GLU A 70 -5.21 -10.22 -1.75
N ASP A 71 -4.82 -8.96 -1.96
CA ASP A 71 -4.32 -8.49 -3.26
C ASP A 71 -2.79 -8.68 -3.40
N ILE A 72 -2.05 -9.09 -2.36
CA ILE A 72 -0.58 -9.22 -2.44
C ILE A 72 -0.17 -10.19 -3.56
N GLY A 73 0.68 -9.72 -4.48
CA GLY A 73 1.14 -10.46 -5.65
C GLY A 73 0.15 -10.45 -6.83
N VAL A 74 -1.03 -9.85 -6.66
CA VAL A 74 -2.03 -9.69 -7.72
C VAL A 74 -1.72 -8.45 -8.56
N MET A 75 -1.84 -8.58 -9.88
CA MET A 75 -1.82 -7.44 -10.80
C MET A 75 -3.17 -6.73 -10.73
N VAL A 76 -3.19 -5.53 -10.15
CA VAL A 76 -4.42 -4.74 -9.95
C VAL A 76 -4.66 -3.73 -11.07
N ARG A 77 -3.65 -3.45 -11.90
CA ARG A 77 -3.70 -2.48 -13.01
C ARG A 77 -4.19 -1.09 -12.57
N GLN A 78 -3.78 -0.67 -11.37
CA GLN A 78 -4.28 0.53 -10.69
C GLN A 78 -3.14 1.28 -10.02
N THR A 79 -3.20 2.61 -10.07
CA THR A 79 -2.30 3.47 -9.28
C THR A 79 -2.50 3.25 -7.78
N CYS A 80 -1.47 3.57 -6.98
CA CYS A 80 -1.46 3.36 -5.53
C CYS A 80 -2.72 3.92 -4.84
N LYS A 81 -3.16 5.11 -5.25
CA LYS A 81 -4.31 5.82 -4.67
C LYS A 81 -5.65 5.18 -5.06
N VAL A 82 -5.79 4.78 -6.33
CA VAL A 82 -7.01 4.11 -6.84
C VAL A 82 -7.17 2.73 -6.23
N TRP A 83 -6.08 1.98 -6.12
CA TRP A 83 -6.10 0.67 -5.47
C TRP A 83 -6.57 0.76 -4.01
N ILE A 84 -6.05 1.72 -3.23
CA ILE A 84 -6.48 1.93 -1.84
C ILE A 84 -7.95 2.33 -1.74
N GLN A 85 -8.49 3.13 -2.67
CA GLN A 85 -9.93 3.43 -2.71
C GLN A 85 -10.77 2.16 -2.84
N HIS A 86 -10.38 1.24 -3.71
CA HIS A 86 -11.09 -0.03 -3.86
C HIS A 86 -11.00 -0.89 -2.59
N VAL A 87 -9.80 -1.00 -1.99
CA VAL A 87 -9.63 -1.73 -0.72
C VAL A 87 -10.57 -1.19 0.36
N VAL A 88 -10.65 0.14 0.51
CA VAL A 88 -11.51 0.76 1.53
C VAL A 88 -12.99 0.59 1.17
N LEU A 89 -13.38 0.83 -0.07
CA LEU A 89 -14.77 0.67 -0.52
C LEU A 89 -15.31 -0.74 -0.23
N ASP A 90 -14.51 -1.76 -0.54
CA ASP A 90 -14.88 -3.17 -0.38
C ASP A 90 -15.23 -3.52 1.08
N VAL A 91 -14.59 -2.86 2.06
CA VAL A 91 -14.77 -3.18 3.48
C VAL A 91 -15.71 -2.24 4.23
N THR A 92 -15.96 -1.05 3.69
CA THR A 92 -16.81 -0.04 4.33
C THR A 92 -18.26 -0.07 3.86
N ASN A 93 -18.58 -0.81 2.80
CA ASN A 93 -19.92 -0.91 2.23
C ASN A 93 -20.54 0.47 1.87
N GLY A 94 -19.72 1.44 1.45
CA GLY A 94 -20.16 2.75 0.97
C GLY A 94 -19.41 3.97 1.50
N TYR A 95 -18.47 3.81 2.45
CA TYR A 95 -17.57 4.91 2.82
C TYR A 95 -16.49 5.04 1.76
N TRP A 96 -16.57 6.14 1.01
CA TRP A 96 -15.68 6.42 -0.11
C TRP A 96 -14.60 7.42 0.32
N LEU A 97 -13.32 7.03 0.20
CA LEU A 97 -12.22 7.99 0.27
C LEU A 97 -12.30 8.92 -0.95
N PRO A 98 -12.24 10.27 -0.81
CA PRO A 98 -12.47 11.19 -1.91
C PRO A 98 -11.70 10.79 -3.18
N GLN A 99 -12.37 10.78 -4.34
CA GLN A 99 -11.74 10.40 -5.61
C GLN A 99 -10.45 11.19 -5.85
N ASN A 100 -9.51 10.59 -6.58
CA ASN A 100 -8.28 11.27 -6.95
C ASN A 100 -8.65 12.49 -7.79
N ASP A 101 -8.66 13.68 -7.18
CA ASP A 101 -8.78 14.93 -7.91
C ASP A 101 -7.37 15.42 -8.22
N VAL A 102 -7.20 16.00 -9.41
CA VAL A 102 -5.90 16.50 -9.87
C VAL A 102 -5.37 17.62 -8.96
N ALA A 103 -6.24 18.30 -8.21
CA ALA A 103 -5.87 19.38 -7.28
C ALA A 103 -5.40 18.87 -5.90
N ASN A 104 -5.55 17.58 -5.61
CA ASN A 104 -5.25 16.92 -4.36
C ASN A 104 -4.64 15.54 -4.65
N SER A 105 -3.81 15.42 -5.69
CA SER A 105 -2.98 14.22 -5.90
C SER A 105 -2.18 13.90 -4.63
N ASP A 106 -1.72 14.94 -3.91
CA ASP A 106 -0.81 14.91 -2.78
C ASP A 106 -1.41 14.74 -1.38
N ARG A 107 -2.75 14.72 -1.29
CA ARG A 107 -3.45 14.48 -0.02
C ARG A 107 -4.82 13.86 -0.23
N TRP A 108 -5.38 13.26 0.82
CA TRP A 108 -6.82 13.04 0.88
C TRP A 108 -7.46 14.30 1.44
N ILE A 109 -8.44 14.86 0.73
CA ILE A 109 -9.28 15.92 1.29
C ILE A 109 -10.04 15.31 2.47
N GLU A 110 -9.99 15.96 3.63
CA GLU A 110 -10.96 15.66 4.69
C GLU A 110 -12.35 15.98 4.11
N ASP A 111 -13.15 14.94 3.84
CA ASP A 111 -14.48 15.16 3.28
C ASP A 111 -15.31 15.99 4.27
N ARG A 112 -16.33 16.70 3.79
CA ARG A 112 -17.18 17.57 4.65
C ARG A 112 -17.87 16.82 5.81
N ASN A 113 -17.81 15.49 5.79
CA ASN A 113 -18.40 14.61 6.79
C ASN A 113 -17.35 14.06 7.78
N ASN A 114 -16.08 14.48 7.69
CA ASN A 114 -14.96 14.00 8.50
C ASN A 114 -14.79 12.46 8.48
N ARG A 115 -15.07 11.79 7.36
CA ARG A 115 -14.93 10.33 7.19
C ARG A 115 -13.48 9.86 7.19
N VAL A 116 -12.54 10.77 7.02
CA VAL A 116 -11.12 10.50 7.09
C VAL A 116 -10.51 11.50 8.04
N PHE A 117 -9.73 11.00 9.00
CA PHE A 117 -8.94 11.84 9.88
C PHE A 117 -7.46 11.65 9.55
N GLY A 118 -6.81 12.74 9.16
CA GLY A 118 -5.38 12.77 8.89
C GLY A 118 -4.61 13.39 10.05
N TRP A 119 -3.45 12.82 10.37
CA TRP A 119 -2.43 13.48 11.19
C TRP A 119 -1.08 13.27 10.52
N GLY A 120 -0.29 14.35 10.41
CA GLY A 120 0.86 14.37 9.51
C GLY A 120 2.10 15.02 10.10
N ALA A 121 3.20 14.78 9.39
CA ALA A 121 4.54 15.26 9.69
C ALA A 121 5.19 15.80 8.41
N GLY A 122 5.94 16.89 8.52
CA GLY A 122 6.91 17.31 7.50
C GLY A 122 8.35 17.12 7.97
N PHE A 123 9.31 17.47 7.13
CA PHE A 123 10.71 17.58 7.50
C PHE A 123 10.83 18.48 8.76
N ASN A 124 11.41 17.95 9.84
CA ASN A 124 11.46 18.54 11.21
C ASN A 124 10.15 18.55 12.02
N SER A 125 9.20 17.69 11.71
CA SER A 125 8.00 17.50 12.54
C SER A 125 8.26 16.59 13.75
N SER A 126 7.52 16.83 14.83
CA SER A 126 7.47 15.98 16.05
C SER A 126 6.63 14.72 15.89
N THR A 127 5.91 14.56 14.77
CA THR A 127 5.01 13.45 14.50
C THR A 127 5.82 12.22 14.05
N ASP A 128 5.78 11.16 14.86
CA ASP A 128 6.54 9.93 14.62
C ASP A 128 5.68 8.87 13.91
N ILE A 129 6.10 8.44 12.73
CA ILE A 129 5.45 7.38 11.93
C ILE A 129 5.43 6.05 12.68
N THR A 130 6.31 5.84 13.66
CA THR A 130 6.35 4.60 14.48
C THR A 130 5.16 4.43 15.40
N LEU A 131 4.34 5.47 15.58
CA LEU A 131 3.10 5.42 16.34
C LEU A 131 1.88 5.09 15.48
N ALA A 132 2.06 4.88 14.17
CA ALA A 132 0.95 4.55 13.27
C ALA A 132 0.49 3.09 13.45
N ASP A 133 -0.83 2.89 13.44
CA ASP A 133 -1.40 1.55 13.58
C ASP A 133 -1.36 0.75 12.26
N PRO A 134 -1.17 -0.58 12.33
CA PRO A 134 -1.42 -1.47 11.20
C PRO A 134 -2.81 -1.25 10.61
N GLY A 135 -2.90 -1.22 9.28
CA GLY A 135 -4.13 -0.94 8.51
C GLY A 135 -4.42 0.54 8.29
N ALA A 136 -3.67 1.45 8.92
CA ALA A 136 -3.73 2.87 8.58
C ALA A 136 -3.21 3.13 7.16
N ILE A 137 -3.74 4.15 6.51
CA ILE A 137 -3.29 4.57 5.19
C ILE A 137 -2.25 5.67 5.37
N VAL A 138 -1.14 5.59 4.67
CA VAL A 138 -0.11 6.63 4.67
C VAL A 138 0.02 7.24 3.28
N GLN A 139 0.02 8.56 3.22
CA GLN A 139 0.40 9.29 2.02
C GLN A 139 1.75 9.94 2.25
N ILE A 140 2.66 9.76 1.32
CA ILE A 140 4.09 10.06 1.44
C ILE A 140 4.46 10.99 0.28
N ARG A 141 5.13 12.10 0.60
CA ARG A 141 5.90 12.88 -0.36
C ARG A 141 7.38 12.57 -0.12
N TRP A 142 8.01 11.95 -1.10
CA TRP A 142 9.43 11.67 -1.07
C TRP A 142 10.24 12.91 -1.45
N VAL A 143 11.48 12.97 -0.99
CA VAL A 143 12.47 13.93 -1.47
C VAL A 143 12.66 13.73 -2.98
N GLU A 144 12.75 14.83 -3.71
CA GLU A 144 12.96 14.82 -5.16
C GLU A 144 14.14 13.94 -5.56
N GLY A 145 13.94 13.06 -6.54
CA GLY A 145 14.96 12.15 -7.07
C GLY A 145 15.24 10.91 -6.21
N TYR A 146 14.53 10.73 -5.08
CA TYR A 146 14.61 9.49 -4.30
C TYR A 146 13.52 8.48 -4.65
N ALA A 147 12.31 8.95 -4.93
CA ALA A 147 11.24 8.06 -5.34
C ALA A 147 11.52 7.47 -6.74
N SER A 148 10.87 6.35 -7.03
CA SER A 148 10.80 5.79 -8.37
C SER A 148 10.47 6.90 -9.40
N PRO A 149 11.07 6.93 -10.60
CA PRO A 149 10.85 7.96 -11.62
C PRO A 149 9.41 8.02 -12.16
N VAL A 150 8.54 7.21 -11.57
CA VAL A 150 7.17 6.90 -11.94
C VAL A 150 6.18 7.88 -11.32
N PHE A 151 6.55 8.52 -10.22
CA PHE A 151 5.63 9.34 -9.44
C PHE A 151 5.61 10.79 -9.90
N GLU A 152 4.45 11.22 -10.39
CA GLU A 152 4.14 12.64 -10.51
C GLU A 152 4.28 13.29 -9.11
N GLU A 153 5.13 14.32 -9.02
CA GLU A 153 5.40 15.09 -7.80
C GLU A 153 6.02 14.32 -6.60
N ASN A 154 6.61 13.14 -6.83
CA ASN A 154 7.22 12.30 -5.78
C ASN A 154 6.21 11.82 -4.71
N LEU A 155 4.95 11.60 -5.10
CA LEU A 155 3.88 11.21 -4.19
C LEU A 155 3.60 9.71 -4.23
N HIS A 156 3.33 9.12 -3.07
CA HIS A 156 2.93 7.72 -2.97
C HIS A 156 1.90 7.50 -1.87
N THR A 157 1.04 6.51 -2.03
CA THR A 157 0.07 6.11 -0.99
C THR A 157 0.20 4.61 -0.72
N ALA A 158 0.18 4.23 0.55
CA ALA A 158 0.32 2.84 0.95
C ALA A 158 -0.55 2.53 2.19
N ILE A 159 -0.73 1.24 2.48
CA ILE A 159 -1.34 0.75 3.73
C ILE A 159 -0.22 0.23 4.63
N ILE A 160 -0.23 0.61 5.90
CA ILE A 160 0.77 0.14 6.88
C ILE A 160 0.46 -1.31 7.25
N LEU A 161 1.38 -2.23 6.97
CA LEU A 161 1.27 -3.62 7.41
C LEU A 161 1.68 -3.77 8.87
N TYR A 162 2.83 -3.20 9.24
CA TYR A 162 3.25 -3.06 10.64
C TYR A 162 4.38 -2.04 10.76
N VAL A 163 4.58 -1.53 11.98
CA VAL A 163 5.71 -0.66 12.32
C VAL A 163 6.44 -1.18 13.55
N THR A 164 7.75 -1.01 13.55
CA THR A 164 8.63 -1.25 14.69
C THR A 164 9.51 -0.03 14.91
N LYS A 165 10.29 -0.02 16.00
CA LYS A 165 11.29 1.03 16.24
C LYS A 165 12.33 1.21 15.12
N ASN A 166 12.52 0.21 14.26
CA ASN A 166 13.59 0.20 13.25
C ASN A 166 13.07 0.11 11.82
N HIS A 167 11.89 -0.46 11.60
CA HIS A 167 11.35 -0.76 10.28
C HIS A 167 9.90 -0.38 10.19
N ILE A 168 9.53 0.08 9.00
CA ILE A 168 8.16 0.35 8.58
C ILE A 168 7.90 -0.59 7.40
N VAL A 169 6.76 -1.27 7.43
CA VAL A 169 6.37 -2.20 6.37
C VAL A 169 5.03 -1.77 5.81
N PHE A 170 4.99 -1.64 4.48
CA PHE A 170 3.85 -1.18 3.72
C PHE A 170 3.32 -2.28 2.81
N ILE A 171 2.03 -2.19 2.46
CA ILE A 171 1.44 -2.78 1.27
C ILE A 171 1.12 -1.64 0.32
N ASP A 172 1.65 -1.70 -0.90
CA ASP A 172 1.39 -0.70 -1.93
C ASP A 172 1.18 -1.32 -3.30
N SER A 173 0.65 -0.51 -4.23
CA SER A 173 0.60 -0.79 -5.66
C SER A 173 1.37 0.30 -6.39
N ASN A 174 1.89 0.01 -7.58
CA ASN A 174 2.43 1.00 -8.51
C ASN A 174 3.61 1.85 -7.96
N PHE A 175 4.45 1.29 -7.10
CA PHE A 175 5.64 2.02 -6.65
C PHE A 175 6.81 1.91 -7.64
N ASP A 176 7.08 0.70 -8.12
CA ASP A 176 8.16 0.41 -9.07
C ASP A 176 7.65 0.20 -10.51
N ASP A 177 6.34 0.37 -10.76
CA ASP A 177 5.68 0.02 -12.03
C ASP A 177 5.46 1.25 -12.92
N THR A 178 4.55 1.22 -13.90
CA THR A 178 4.33 2.34 -14.83
C THR A 178 3.50 3.46 -14.19
N PRO A 179 3.69 4.75 -14.56
CA PRO A 179 2.93 5.86 -13.95
C PRO A 179 1.41 5.69 -14.10
N THR A 180 0.99 5.05 -15.18
CA THR A 180 -0.42 4.75 -15.50
C THR A 180 -1.00 3.63 -14.64
N GLY A 181 -0.15 2.81 -14.02
CA GLY A 181 -0.54 1.65 -13.23
C GLY A 181 -0.91 0.44 -14.08
N ASP A 182 -0.74 0.46 -15.40
CA ASP A 182 -1.21 -0.60 -16.32
C ASP A 182 -0.63 -1.99 -16.01
N ASP A 183 0.58 -2.04 -15.44
CA ASP A 183 1.25 -3.27 -15.00
C ASP A 183 1.50 -3.28 -13.49
N ALA A 184 0.67 -2.56 -12.73
CA ALA A 184 0.88 -2.42 -11.30
C ALA A 184 0.51 -3.68 -10.51
N TYR A 185 1.45 -4.14 -9.70
CA TYR A 185 1.27 -5.23 -8.75
C TYR A 185 1.21 -4.71 -7.32
N VAL A 186 0.43 -5.37 -6.49
CA VAL A 186 0.46 -5.12 -5.05
C VAL A 186 1.64 -5.86 -4.42
N ARG A 187 2.48 -5.14 -3.67
CA ARG A 187 3.71 -5.66 -3.08
C ARG A 187 3.83 -5.25 -1.62
N ILE A 188 4.63 -6.03 -0.88
CA ILE A 188 5.12 -5.65 0.44
C ILE A 188 6.40 -4.86 0.27
N ARG A 189 6.49 -3.69 0.90
CA ARG A 189 7.70 -2.85 0.93
C ARG A 189 8.19 -2.70 2.35
N VAL A 190 9.50 -2.80 2.53
CA VAL A 190 10.16 -2.60 3.83
C VAL A 190 11.10 -1.41 3.70
N THR A 191 11.03 -0.48 4.65
CA THR A 191 12.00 0.60 4.80
C THR A 191 12.45 0.71 6.25
N THR A 192 13.66 1.22 6.47
CA THR A 192 14.08 1.55 7.84
C THR A 192 13.45 2.86 8.28
N VAL A 193 13.20 3.03 9.58
CA VAL A 193 12.71 4.30 10.13
C VAL A 193 13.69 5.44 9.81
N SER A 194 15.00 5.16 9.86
CA SER A 194 16.03 6.13 9.50
C SER A 194 15.96 6.55 8.04
N ASP A 195 15.79 5.61 7.11
CA ASP A 195 15.69 5.92 5.67
C ASP A 195 14.38 6.64 5.37
N PHE A 196 13.28 6.21 5.99
CA PHE A 196 12.01 6.93 5.88
C PHE A 196 12.17 8.40 6.29
N HIS A 197 12.72 8.69 7.47
CA HIS A 197 12.93 10.09 7.88
C HIS A 197 13.96 10.85 7.03
N ARG A 198 14.92 10.16 6.41
CA ARG A 198 15.91 10.79 5.55
C ARG A 198 15.32 11.18 4.19
N TYR A 199 14.42 10.36 3.66
CA TYR A 199 13.98 10.44 2.26
C TYR A 199 12.52 10.79 2.07
N VAL A 200 11.75 10.93 3.16
CA VAL A 200 10.39 11.46 3.14
C VAL A 200 10.43 12.93 3.54
N GLU A 201 9.97 13.79 2.64
CA GLU A 201 9.83 15.22 2.89
C GLU A 201 8.62 15.50 3.78
N SER A 202 7.50 14.84 3.51
CA SER A 202 6.30 14.91 4.35
C SER A 202 5.46 13.65 4.22
N PHE A 203 4.68 13.36 5.25
CA PHE A 203 3.69 12.29 5.22
C PHE A 203 2.45 12.65 6.03
N THR A 204 1.34 12.01 5.70
CA THR A 204 0.12 12.03 6.52
C THR A 204 -0.39 10.62 6.70
N VAL A 205 -0.72 10.25 7.93
CA VAL A 205 -1.37 9.00 8.27
C VAL A 205 -2.86 9.26 8.42
N TYR A 206 -3.65 8.45 7.75
CA TYR A 206 -5.10 8.57 7.66
C TYR A 206 -5.78 7.37 8.30
N TYR A 207 -6.81 7.68 9.08
CA TYR A 207 -7.74 6.73 9.65
C TYR A 207 -9.12 6.94 9.02
N VAL A 208 -9.70 5.86 8.50
CA VAL A 208 -11.07 5.87 8.00
C VAL A 208 -11.99 5.76 9.21
N ARG A 209 -12.81 6.80 9.40
CA ARG A 209 -13.79 6.88 10.49
C ARG A 209 -15.07 6.16 10.13
#